data_AF-D8PDX0-F1
#
_entry.id   AF-D8PDX0-F1
#
_cell.length_a   1.000
_cell.length_b   1.000
_cell.length_c   1.000
_cell.angle_alpha   90.00
_cell.angle_beta   90.00
_cell.angle_gamma   90.00
#
_symmetry.space_group_name_H-M   'P 1'
#
loop_
_entity.id
_entity.type
_entity.pdbx_description
1 polymer ?
#
loop_
_entity_poly.entity_id
_entity_poly.type
_entity_poly.pdbx_seq_one_letter_code
_entity_poly.pdbx_strand_id
1 'polypeptide(L)'
;MRQDMMKDEGHRNTVESKPSDSTRQRSLTYDETKAAEAAFKGEPFNPAWSAAAATVYAGITEAIEKRMMTATVESEVAEECLAGR
;
A
#
# COMPACT_ATOMS: atom_id res chain seq x y z
N MET A 1 1.04 -25.88 51.48
CA MET A 1 0.59 -24.60 50.89
C MET A 1 0.55 -24.78 49.39
N ARG A 2 -0.65 -24.75 48.80
CA ARG A 2 -0.84 -24.65 47.35
C ARG A 2 -0.69 -23.18 46.98
N GLN A 3 0.24 -22.86 46.09
CA GLN A 3 0.24 -21.59 45.36
C GLN A 3 0.51 -21.92 43.90
N ASP A 4 -0.48 -22.53 43.29
CA ASP A 4 -0.72 -22.54 41.86
C ASP A 4 -1.24 -21.12 41.51
N MET A 5 -0.35 -20.20 41.18
CA MET A 5 -0.73 -18.93 40.54
C MET A 5 -0.06 -18.86 39.17
N MET A 6 -0.79 -19.48 38.24
CA MET A 6 -0.73 -19.25 36.81
C MET A 6 -0.90 -17.74 36.55
N LYS A 7 0.14 -17.06 36.09
CA LYS A 7 0.01 -15.78 35.38
C LYS A 7 0.30 -16.06 33.92
N ASP A 8 -0.75 -16.51 33.27
CA ASP A 8 -0.94 -16.42 31.84
C ASP A 8 -0.92 -14.93 31.48
N GLU A 9 0.20 -14.46 30.93
CA GLU A 9 0.24 -13.20 30.18
C GLU A 9 0.79 -13.50 28.79
N GLY A 10 0.04 -14.37 28.09
CA GLY A 10 0.01 -14.37 26.64
C GLY A 10 -0.62 -13.08 26.12
N HIS A 11 0.09 -11.96 26.20
CA HIS A 11 -0.19 -10.81 25.35
C HIS A 11 0.71 -10.91 24.13
N ARG A 12 0.31 -11.81 23.22
CA ARG A 12 0.61 -11.65 21.80
C ARG A 12 0.32 -10.18 21.49
N ASN A 13 1.34 -9.41 21.13
CA ASN A 13 1.10 -8.14 20.45
C ASN A 13 0.39 -8.50 19.16
N THR A 14 -0.94 -8.54 19.23
CA THR A 14 -1.82 -8.34 18.10
C THR A 14 -1.45 -6.98 17.56
N VAL A 15 -0.51 -6.97 16.62
CA VAL A 15 -0.65 -6.12 15.45
C VAL A 15 -2.01 -6.50 14.87
N GLU A 16 -3.06 -5.87 15.41
CA GLU A 16 -4.40 -5.92 14.89
C GLU A 16 -4.27 -5.30 13.50
N SER A 17 -3.95 -6.14 12.52
CA SER A 17 -4.15 -5.85 11.11
C SER A 17 -5.66 -5.75 10.93
N LYS A 18 -6.18 -4.57 11.30
CA LYS A 18 -7.55 -4.18 11.11
C LYS A 18 -7.90 -4.47 9.65
N PRO A 19 -8.92 -5.31 9.39
CA PRO A 19 -9.21 -5.80 8.05
C PRO A 19 -9.45 -4.61 7.12
N SER A 20 -8.71 -4.66 6.03
CA SER A 20 -8.65 -3.73 4.92
C SER A 20 -10.06 -3.31 4.50
N ASP A 21 -10.39 -2.04 4.76
CA ASP A 21 -11.50 -1.31 4.16
C ASP A 21 -11.15 -0.99 2.68
N SER A 22 -10.66 -1.99 1.93
CA SER A 22 -10.17 -1.83 0.54
C SER A 22 -11.31 -1.73 -0.48
N THR A 23 -12.56 -1.89 -0.04
CA THR A 23 -13.77 -1.79 -0.87
C THR A 23 -14.62 -0.56 -0.57
N ARG A 24 -14.32 0.21 0.49
CA ARG A 24 -15.00 1.48 0.72
C ARG A 24 -14.20 2.57 0.02
N GLN A 25 -14.87 3.34 -0.84
CA GLN A 25 -14.33 4.60 -1.35
C GLN A 25 -14.20 5.57 -0.17
N ARG A 26 -13.14 5.43 0.62
CA ARG A 26 -12.83 6.37 1.69
C ARG A 26 -12.12 7.57 1.09
N SER A 27 -12.51 8.76 1.50
CA SER A 27 -11.75 9.96 1.16
C SER A 27 -10.36 9.85 1.76
N LEU A 28 -9.34 10.14 0.95
CA LEU A 28 -7.95 10.24 1.42
C LEU A 28 -7.84 11.40 2.41
N THR A 29 -7.02 11.22 3.45
CA THR A 29 -6.68 12.33 4.35
C THR A 29 -5.75 13.32 3.63
N TYR A 30 -5.54 14.49 4.25
CA TYR A 30 -4.72 15.55 3.65
C TYR A 30 -3.30 15.06 3.35
N ASP A 31 -2.65 14.43 4.31
CA ASP A 31 -1.30 13.88 4.19
C ASP A 31 -1.21 12.74 3.18
N GLU A 32 -2.21 11.85 3.10
CA GLU A 32 -2.28 10.81 2.05
C GLU A 32 -2.38 11.41 0.65
N THR A 33 -3.17 12.46 0.50
CA THR A 33 -3.31 13.18 -0.77
C THR A 33 -1.99 13.84 -1.15
N LYS A 34 -1.35 14.54 -0.20
CA LYS A 34 -0.03 15.16 -0.41
C LYS A 34 1.05 14.12 -0.74
N ALA A 35 1.01 12.97 -0.09
CA ALA A 35 1.91 11.85 -0.35
C ALA A 35 1.71 11.28 -1.76
N ALA A 36 0.47 11.09 -2.19
CA ALA A 36 0.17 10.68 -3.55
C ALA A 36 0.69 11.68 -4.59
N GLU A 37 0.42 12.99 -4.38
CA GLU A 37 0.95 14.04 -5.26
C GLU A 37 2.48 14.04 -5.32
N ALA A 38 3.16 13.91 -4.18
CA ALA A 38 4.61 13.88 -4.12
C ALA A 38 5.18 12.67 -4.87
N ALA A 39 4.57 11.49 -4.70
CA ALA A 39 4.97 10.28 -5.42
C ALA A 39 4.85 10.44 -6.94
N PHE A 40 3.75 11.03 -7.44
CA PHE A 40 3.57 11.30 -8.87
C PHE A 40 4.56 12.35 -9.41
N LYS A 41 4.96 13.33 -8.59
CA LYS A 41 5.95 14.35 -8.97
C LYS A 41 7.39 13.86 -8.86
N GLY A 42 7.63 12.75 -8.16
CA GLY A 42 8.98 12.31 -7.78
C GLY A 42 9.61 13.18 -6.69
N GLU A 43 8.80 13.86 -5.87
CA GLU A 43 9.27 14.61 -4.70
C GLU A 43 9.53 13.67 -3.52
N PRO A 44 10.48 13.98 -2.61
CA PRO A 44 10.77 13.12 -1.47
C PRO A 44 9.59 13.03 -0.48
N PHE A 45 9.46 11.89 0.17
CA PHE A 45 8.46 11.67 1.23
C PHE A 45 8.72 12.58 2.44
N ASN A 46 7.67 13.24 2.95
CA ASN A 46 7.77 14.06 4.15
C ASN A 46 7.56 13.19 5.41
N PRO A 47 8.56 13.10 6.31
CA PRO A 47 8.49 12.26 7.51
C PRO A 47 7.45 12.71 8.54
N ALA A 48 6.84 13.90 8.38
CA ALA A 48 5.74 14.35 9.23
C ALA A 48 4.38 13.75 8.86
N TRP A 49 4.26 13.05 7.73
CA TRP A 49 3.01 12.41 7.31
C TRP A 49 2.77 11.07 8.03
N SER A 50 1.51 10.63 8.05
CA SER A 50 1.14 9.39 8.74
C SER A 50 1.68 8.13 8.07
N ALA A 51 1.65 7.01 8.80
CA ALA A 51 2.01 5.69 8.27
C ALA A 51 1.11 5.26 7.08
N ALA A 52 -0.15 5.73 7.05
CA ALA A 52 -1.05 5.45 5.94
C ALA A 52 -0.59 6.20 4.67
N ALA A 53 -0.18 7.46 4.81
CA ALA A 53 0.41 8.24 3.72
C ALA A 53 1.73 7.65 3.21
N ALA A 54 2.56 7.08 4.09
CA ALA A 54 3.76 6.36 3.69
C ALA A 54 3.43 5.15 2.81
N THR A 55 2.39 4.39 3.16
CA THR A 55 1.90 3.26 2.36
C THR A 55 1.43 3.73 0.97
N VAL A 56 0.70 4.84 0.90
CA VAL A 56 0.23 5.42 -0.37
C VAL A 56 1.40 5.88 -1.24
N TYR A 57 2.36 6.62 -0.67
CA TYR A 57 3.55 7.08 -1.39
C TYR A 57 4.34 5.91 -1.97
N ALA A 58 4.69 4.94 -1.11
CA ALA A 58 5.48 3.78 -1.52
C ALA A 58 4.77 2.96 -2.60
N GLY A 59 3.46 2.71 -2.44
CA GLY A 59 2.68 1.96 -3.42
C GLY A 59 2.59 2.64 -4.79
N ILE A 60 2.47 3.97 -4.82
CA ILE A 60 2.46 4.73 -6.08
C ILE A 60 3.84 4.71 -6.74
N THR A 61 4.92 4.94 -5.98
CA THR A 61 6.29 4.90 -6.51
C THR A 61 6.61 3.52 -7.08
N GLU A 62 6.30 2.44 -6.34
CA GLU A 62 6.50 1.06 -6.82
C GLU A 62 5.68 0.79 -8.09
N ALA A 63 4.42 1.23 -8.15
CA ALA A 63 3.59 1.05 -9.34
C ALA A 63 4.12 1.82 -10.57
N ILE A 64 4.67 3.02 -10.37
CA ILE A 64 5.30 3.81 -11.43
C ILE A 64 6.56 3.10 -11.93
N GLU A 65 7.45 2.68 -11.02
CA GLU A 65 8.66 1.94 -11.36
C GLU A 65 8.34 0.65 -12.11
N LYS A 66 7.38 -0.12 -11.59
CA LYS A 66 6.87 -1.33 -12.24
C LYS A 66 6.34 -1.02 -13.63
N ARG A 67 5.54 0.03 -13.80
CA ARG A 67 5.01 0.44 -15.12
C ARG A 67 6.13 0.82 -16.08
N MET A 68 7.20 1.47 -15.62
CA MET A 68 8.35 1.79 -16.47
C MET A 68 9.10 0.53 -16.90
N MET A 69 9.26 -0.42 -15.98
CA MET A 69 9.85 -1.73 -16.29
C MET A 69 8.98 -2.51 -17.26
N THR A 70 7.67 -2.59 -17.03
CA THR A 70 6.76 -3.34 -17.90
C THR A 70 6.52 -2.63 -19.23
N ALA A 71 6.55 -1.30 -19.32
CA ALA A 71 6.42 -0.59 -20.59
C ALA A 71 7.54 -0.94 -21.60
N THR A 72 8.71 -1.38 -21.13
CA THR A 72 9.75 -1.91 -22.02
C THR A 72 9.46 -3.32 -22.56
N VAL A 73 8.53 -4.04 -21.91
CA VAL A 73 8.14 -5.43 -22.23
C VAL A 73 6.73 -5.50 -22.84
N GLU A 74 5.87 -4.51 -22.60
CA GLU A 74 4.47 -4.42 -23.02
C GLU A 74 4.28 -3.75 -24.39
N SER A 75 5.37 -3.47 -25.13
CA SER A 75 5.27 -3.11 -26.55
C SER A 75 4.97 -4.31 -27.47
N GLU A 76 4.96 -5.54 -26.95
CA GLU A 76 4.79 -6.75 -27.78
C GLU A 76 3.52 -7.57 -27.47
N VAL A 77 2.61 -7.13 -26.58
CA VAL A 77 1.41 -7.92 -26.24
C VAL A 77 0.15 -7.07 -26.08
N ALA A 78 -0.24 -6.34 -27.14
CA ALA A 78 -1.60 -5.81 -27.29
C ALA A 78 -2.08 -5.79 -28.75
N GLU A 79 -1.59 -6.71 -29.58
CA GLU A 79 -2.02 -6.89 -30.97
C GLU A 79 -2.43 -8.35 -31.19
N GLU A 80 -3.44 -8.84 -30.47
CA GLU A 80 -4.20 -10.02 -30.89
C GLU A 80 -5.55 -10.07 -30.17
N CYS A 81 -6.62 -9.67 -30.87
CA CYS A 81 -7.98 -10.23 -30.77
C CYS A 81 -9.04 -9.44 -31.59
N LEU A 82 -8.65 -8.63 -32.58
CA LEU A 82 -9.62 -8.05 -33.53
C LEU A 82 -9.29 -8.39 -34.98
N ALA A 83 -9.12 -9.69 -35.26
CA ALA A 83 -9.27 -10.22 -36.61
C ALA A 83 -9.82 -11.65 -36.52
N GLY A 84 -11.11 -11.86 -36.83
CA GLY A 84 -11.58 -13.24 -36.83
C GLY A 84 -13.07 -13.57 -37.03
N ARG A 85 -13.77 -12.87 -37.94
CA ARG A 85 -14.97 -13.32 -38.67
C ARG A 85 -16.27 -13.61 -37.92
#